data_AF-A0AAF0QCY6-F1
#
_entry.id   AF-A0AAF0QCY6-F1
#
_cell.length_a   1.000
_cell.length_b   1.000
_cell.length_c   1.000
_cell.angle_alpha   90.00
_cell.angle_beta   90.00
_cell.angle_gamma   90.00
#
_symmetry.space_group_name_H-M   'P 1'
#
loop_
_entity.id
_entity.type
_entity.pdbx_description
1 polymer ?
#
loop_
_entity_poly.entity_id
_entity_poly.type
_entity_poly.pdbx_seq_one_letter_code
_entity_poly.pdbx_strand_id
1 'polypeptide(L)'
;MRNCILKQRWRPDGNLVNCPSISEEERSQLQAKFEEQEVYKCLKLCAIDKAPGPDSYTMGFFIKCWEILKHDIMVAFHNFYKQEMFEKSFNATYIALIPKKKGAKELKDFRPISLIGSF
;
A
#
# COMPACT_ATOMS: atom_id res chain seq x y z
N MET A 1 -17.10 -22.66 -16.50
CA MET A 1 -16.16 -22.62 -17.63
C MET A 1 -14.76 -22.36 -17.06
N ARG A 2 -14.07 -23.36 -16.49
CA ARG A 2 -13.02 -24.22 -17.11
C ARG A 2 -12.14 -23.52 -18.16
N ASN A 3 -10.86 -23.39 -17.79
CA ASN A 3 -9.64 -23.38 -18.62
C ASN A 3 -9.34 -22.17 -19.52
N CYS A 4 -8.71 -21.13 -18.96
CA CYS A 4 -7.83 -20.20 -19.69
C CYS A 4 -6.60 -19.82 -18.85
N ILE A 5 -5.73 -20.79 -18.53
CA ILE A 5 -4.32 -20.49 -18.28
C ILE A 5 -3.53 -21.28 -19.32
N LEU A 6 -3.49 -20.75 -20.54
CA LEU A 6 -2.47 -21.17 -21.49
C LEU A 6 -1.12 -20.79 -20.86
N LYS A 7 -0.26 -21.78 -20.56
CA LYS A 7 1.13 -21.54 -20.16
C LYS A 7 1.80 -20.73 -21.27
N GLN A 8 1.84 -19.42 -21.09
CA GLN A 8 2.51 -18.48 -21.97
C GLN A 8 4.00 -18.84 -21.96
N ARG A 9 4.58 -19.12 -23.13
CA ARG A 9 5.96 -19.62 -23.30
C ARG A 9 7.05 -18.70 -22.71
N TRP A 10 6.72 -17.42 -22.46
CA TRP A 10 7.61 -16.43 -21.86
C TRP A 10 7.57 -16.42 -20.32
N ARG A 11 6.54 -17.01 -19.68
CA ARG A 11 6.38 -16.95 -18.24
C ARG A 11 7.17 -18.11 -17.61
N PRO A 12 8.16 -17.85 -16.75
CA PRO A 12 8.93 -18.92 -16.11
C PRO A 12 7.99 -19.89 -15.38
N ASP A 13 8.31 -21.19 -15.43
CA ASP A 13 7.49 -22.27 -14.85
C ASP A 13 7.41 -22.26 -13.31
N GLY A 14 7.89 -21.20 -12.65
CA GLY A 14 7.90 -21.06 -11.19
C GLY A 14 8.93 -21.93 -10.47
N ASN A 15 9.63 -22.83 -11.19
CA ASN A 15 10.76 -23.59 -10.67
C ASN A 15 12.00 -22.69 -10.58
N LEU A 16 12.01 -21.87 -9.53
CA LEU A 16 13.11 -20.99 -9.16
C LEU A 16 14.19 -21.81 -8.44
N VAL A 17 15.09 -22.42 -9.21
CA VAL A 17 16.25 -23.16 -8.66
C VAL A 17 17.40 -22.17 -8.41
N ASN A 18 18.02 -22.23 -7.23
CA ASN A 18 19.13 -21.37 -6.80
C ASN A 18 18.83 -19.86 -6.74
N CYS A 19 17.59 -19.46 -6.49
CA CYS A 19 17.28 -18.06 -6.21
C CYS A 19 17.63 -17.71 -4.75
N PRO A 20 18.16 -16.50 -4.50
CA PRO A 20 18.22 -15.96 -3.14
C PRO A 20 16.82 -16.06 -2.51
N SER A 21 16.74 -16.79 -1.42
CA SER A 21 15.51 -17.01 -0.66
C SER A 21 15.73 -16.48 0.76
N ILE A 22 14.67 -15.93 1.32
CA ILE A 22 14.67 -15.51 2.72
C ILE A 22 14.79 -16.73 3.63
N SER A 23 15.41 -16.55 4.80
CA SER A 23 15.51 -17.60 5.80
C SER A 23 14.13 -17.97 6.36
N GLU A 24 14.01 -19.11 7.03
CA GLU A 24 12.76 -19.52 7.66
C GLU A 24 12.37 -18.55 8.80
N GLU A 25 13.37 -17.98 9.47
CA GLU A 25 13.17 -16.94 10.49
C GLU A 25 12.61 -15.65 9.87
N GLU A 26 13.19 -15.18 8.76
CA GLU A 26 12.69 -14.00 8.03
C GLU A 26 11.26 -14.22 7.53
N ARG A 27 10.99 -15.41 7.01
CA ARG A 27 9.64 -15.81 6.58
C ARG A 27 8.65 -15.78 7.73
N SER A 28 9.04 -16.30 8.89
CA SER A 28 8.20 -16.32 10.09
C SER A 28 7.91 -14.90 10.58
N GLN A 29 8.90 -14.00 10.52
CA GLN A 29 8.72 -12.59 10.89
C GLN A 29 7.77 -11.87 9.94
N LEU A 30 7.88 -12.08 8.63
CA LEU A 30 7.00 -11.46 7.63
C LEU A 30 5.53 -11.92 7.72
N GLN A 31 5.27 -13.06 8.38
CA GLN A 31 3.94 -13.62 8.60
C GLN A 31 3.43 -13.43 10.03
N ALA A 32 4.20 -12.75 10.88
CA ALA A 32 3.81 -12.46 12.24
C ALA A 32 2.66 -11.43 12.28
N LYS A 33 1.98 -11.36 13.43
CA LYS A 33 0.96 -10.34 13.67
C LYS A 33 1.61 -8.97 13.81
N PHE A 34 0.92 -7.95 13.32
CA PHE A 34 1.36 -6.56 13.47
C PHE A 34 1.45 -6.15 14.94
N GLU A 35 2.61 -5.59 15.31
CA GLU A 35 2.85 -5.00 16.62
C GLU A 35 2.56 -3.49 16.60
N GLU A 36 2.08 -2.94 17.71
CA GLU A 36 1.79 -1.50 17.82
C GLU A 36 3.04 -0.65 17.51
N GLN A 37 4.19 -1.06 18.03
CA GLN A 37 5.46 -0.36 17.83
C GLN A 37 5.91 -0.40 16.37
N GLU A 38 5.67 -1.52 15.68
CA GLU A 38 5.97 -1.69 14.26
C GLU A 38 5.12 -0.73 13.42
N VAL A 39 3.80 -0.74 13.62
CA VAL A 39 2.87 0.14 12.90
C VAL A 39 3.20 1.60 13.14
N TYR A 40 3.46 1.98 14.40
CA TYR A 40 3.82 3.36 14.74
C TYR A 40 5.17 3.79 14.15
N LYS A 41 6.15 2.90 14.13
CA LYS A 41 7.45 3.15 13.48
C LYS A 41 7.27 3.36 11.98
N CYS A 42 6.46 2.54 11.32
CA CYS A 42 6.13 2.69 9.90
C CYS A 42 5.44 4.02 9.60
N LEU A 43 4.51 4.46 10.47
CA LEU A 43 3.89 5.78 10.36
C LEU A 43 4.92 6.92 10.44
N LYS A 44 5.90 6.84 11.35
CA LYS A 44 6.96 7.85 11.48
C LYS A 44 7.94 7.87 10.30
N LEU A 45 8.12 6.74 9.62
CA LEU A 45 8.95 6.66 8.42
C LEU A 45 8.25 7.27 7.19
N CYS A 46 6.93 7.47 7.25
CA CYS A 46 6.20 8.15 6.20
C CYS A 46 6.46 9.67 6.25
N ALA A 47 6.62 10.30 5.08
CA ALA A 47 6.73 11.75 5.00
C ALA A 47 5.44 12.42 5.54
N ILE A 48 5.62 13.27 6.55
CA ILE A 48 4.58 13.89 7.37
C ILE A 48 3.74 14.89 6.55
N ASP A 49 4.40 15.54 5.59
CA ASP A 49 3.94 16.65 4.77
C ASP A 49 3.50 16.22 3.36
N LYS A 50 3.25 14.93 3.14
CA LYS A 50 2.64 14.49 1.89
C LYS A 50 1.30 15.20 1.68
N ALA A 51 1.02 15.49 0.41
CA ALA A 51 -0.27 16.03 0.02
C ALA A 51 -1.38 15.15 0.60
N PRO A 52 -2.38 15.73 1.28
CA PRO A 52 -3.45 14.96 1.86
C PRO A 52 -4.25 14.26 0.76
N GLY A 53 -4.88 13.15 1.12
CA GLY A 53 -5.87 12.52 0.27
C GLY A 53 -7.14 13.39 0.13
N PRO A 54 -8.15 12.87 -0.58
CA PRO A 54 -9.47 13.51 -0.65
C PRO A 54 -10.12 13.74 0.73
N ASP A 55 -9.68 12.98 1.73
CA ASP A 55 -10.10 13.03 3.14
C ASP A 55 -9.47 14.19 3.93
N SER A 56 -8.52 14.93 3.34
CA SER A 56 -7.80 16.05 3.96
C SER A 56 -6.91 15.68 5.16
N TYR A 57 -6.67 14.39 5.43
CA TYR A 57 -5.77 13.96 6.50
C TYR A 57 -4.37 13.63 5.97
N THR A 58 -3.36 14.17 6.65
CA THR A 58 -1.95 13.86 6.38
C THR A 58 -1.41 12.84 7.37
N MET A 59 -0.28 12.21 7.06
CA MET A 59 0.41 11.32 8.01
C MET A 59 0.75 12.02 9.33
N GLY A 60 0.96 13.34 9.31
CA GLY A 60 1.15 14.14 10.52
C GLY A 60 -0.05 14.16 11.47
N PHE A 61 -1.28 14.04 10.97
CA PHE A 61 -2.46 13.90 11.81
C PHE A 61 -2.41 12.58 12.60
N PHE A 62 -2.15 11.46 11.93
CA PHE A 62 -2.08 10.14 12.56
C PHE A 62 -0.96 10.04 13.60
N ILE A 63 0.20 10.65 13.33
CA ILE A 63 1.30 10.68 14.31
C ILE A 63 0.92 11.53 15.53
N LYS A 64 0.32 12.71 15.33
CA LYS A 64 -0.08 13.61 16.43
C LYS A 64 -1.22 13.04 17.27
N CYS A 65 -2.16 12.35 16.64
CA CYS A 65 -3.34 11.78 17.28
C CYS A 65 -3.18 10.29 17.62
N TRP A 66 -1.96 9.75 17.56
CA TRP A 66 -1.69 8.32 17.75
C TRP A 66 -2.32 7.76 19.04
N GLU A 67 -2.15 8.46 20.17
CA GLU A 67 -2.69 8.00 21.45
C GLU A 67 -4.22 7.83 21.47
N ILE A 68 -4.92 8.57 20.60
CA ILE A 68 -6.38 8.49 20.45
C ILE A 68 -6.74 7.38 19.46
N LEU A 69 -6.04 7.31 18.32
CA LEU A 69 -6.41 6.46 17.18
C LEU A 69 -5.82 5.04 17.22
N LYS A 70 -4.78 4.81 18.04
CA LYS A 70 -4.00 3.57 18.03
C LYS A 70 -4.86 2.32 18.21
N HIS A 71 -5.89 2.39 19.05
CA HIS A 71 -6.76 1.24 19.28
C HIS A 71 -7.51 0.82 18.02
N ASP A 72 -8.20 1.77 17.38
CA ASP A 72 -8.99 1.51 16.18
C ASP A 72 -8.10 1.06 15.00
N ILE A 73 -6.94 1.70 14.86
CA ILE A 73 -5.94 1.32 13.84
C ILE A 73 -5.48 -0.11 14.09
N MET A 74 -5.07 -0.47 15.31
CA MET A 74 -4.61 -1.83 15.61
C MET A 74 -5.70 -2.89 15.41
N VAL A 75 -6.95 -2.58 15.76
CA VAL A 75 -8.11 -3.45 15.47
C VAL A 75 -8.24 -3.68 13.96
N ALA A 76 -8.11 -2.64 13.13
CA ALA A 76 -8.16 -2.78 11.69
C ALA A 76 -7.03 -3.68 11.14
N PHE A 77 -5.78 -3.50 11.61
CA PHE A 77 -4.65 -4.35 11.22
C PHE A 77 -4.82 -5.82 11.66
N HIS A 78 -5.37 -6.05 12.86
CA HIS A 78 -5.64 -7.42 13.34
C HIS A 78 -6.80 -8.08 12.59
N ASN A 79 -7.82 -7.31 12.21
CA ASN A 79 -8.89 -7.80 11.36
C ASN A 79 -8.36 -8.17 9.97
N PHE A 80 -7.51 -7.31 9.39
CA PHE A 80 -6.84 -7.63 8.12
C PHE A 80 -6.00 -8.92 8.24
N TYR A 81 -5.19 -9.05 9.29
CA TYR A 81 -4.39 -10.26 9.53
C TYR A 81 -5.25 -11.53 9.61
N LYS A 82 -6.44 -11.44 10.23
CA LYS A 82 -7.34 -12.58 10.41
C LYS A 82 -8.17 -12.92 9.17
N GLN A 83 -8.61 -11.91 8.42
CA GLN A 83 -9.54 -12.06 7.30
C GLN A 83 -8.85 -12.08 5.93
N GLU A 84 -7.58 -11.67 5.87
CA GLU A 84 -6.80 -11.50 4.63
C GLU A 84 -7.49 -10.54 3.63
N MET A 85 -8.34 -9.65 4.13
CA MET A 85 -9.15 -8.74 3.34
C MET A 85 -9.07 -7.32 3.89
N PHE A 86 -8.81 -6.37 3.00
CA PHE A 86 -8.98 -4.94 3.27
C PHE A 86 -10.34 -4.47 2.76
N GLU A 87 -10.91 -3.48 3.44
CA GLU A 87 -12.10 -2.79 2.96
C GLU A 87 -11.83 -2.19 1.58
N LYS A 88 -12.77 -2.32 0.64
CA LYS A 88 -12.53 -1.93 -0.75
C LYS A 88 -12.29 -0.43 -0.92
N SER A 89 -12.77 0.37 0.02
CA SER A 89 -12.53 1.81 0.08
C SER A 89 -11.05 2.17 0.16
N PHE A 90 -10.21 1.34 0.78
CA PHE A 90 -8.76 1.58 0.89
C PHE A 90 -8.05 1.53 -0.48
N ASN A 91 -8.63 0.83 -1.46
CA ASN A 91 -8.07 0.75 -2.81
C ASN A 91 -8.56 1.91 -3.71
N ALA A 92 -9.39 2.83 -3.19
CA ALA A 92 -9.80 4.01 -3.94
C ALA A 92 -8.60 4.98 -4.06
N THR A 93 -8.25 5.33 -5.29
CA THR A 93 -7.19 6.29 -5.58
C THR A 93 -7.72 7.41 -6.44
N TYR A 94 -7.33 8.63 -6.11
CA TYR A 94 -7.63 9.81 -6.91
C TYR A 94 -6.51 10.01 -7.94
N ILE A 95 -6.86 10.04 -9.22
CA ILE A 95 -5.88 10.28 -10.29
C ILE A 95 -5.81 11.77 -10.57
N ALA A 96 -4.66 12.39 -10.28
CA ALA A 96 -4.37 13.77 -10.67
C ALA A 96 -3.48 13.80 -11.92
N LEU A 97 -3.77 14.73 -12.84
CA LEU A 97 -2.98 14.92 -14.06
C LEU A 97 -2.02 16.10 -13.89
N ILE A 98 -0.73 15.83 -13.80
CA ILE A 98 0.29 16.88 -13.72
C ILE A 98 0.79 17.25 -15.13
N PRO A 99 0.70 18.52 -15.56
CA PRO A 99 1.18 18.95 -16.86
C PRO A 99 2.71 18.83 -16.96
N LYS A 100 3.22 18.25 -18.05
CA LYS A 100 4.67 18.13 -18.33
C LYS A 100 5.29 19.41 -18.86
N LYS A 101 4.49 20.27 -19.49
CA LYS A 101 4.91 21.49 -20.18
C LYS A 101 3.87 22.60 -20.02
N LYS A 102 4.28 23.86 -20.15
CA LYS A 102 3.34 25.00 -20.21
C LYS A 102 2.41 24.85 -21.42
N GLY A 103 1.13 25.14 -21.22
CA GLY A 103 0.12 25.04 -22.29
C GLY A 103 -0.19 23.60 -22.72
N ALA A 104 -0.11 22.63 -21.81
CA ALA A 104 -0.55 21.26 -22.05
C ALA A 104 -2.01 21.21 -22.54
N LYS A 105 -2.28 20.49 -23.64
CA LYS A 105 -3.61 20.40 -24.27
C LYS A 105 -4.09 18.98 -24.47
N GLU A 106 -3.17 18.06 -24.74
CA GLU A 106 -3.49 16.66 -25.04
C GLU A 106 -3.12 15.75 -23.87
N LEU A 107 -3.79 14.59 -23.73
CA LEU A 107 -3.56 13.66 -22.62
C LEU A 107 -2.09 13.23 -22.49
N LYS A 108 -1.37 13.07 -23.61
CA LYS A 108 0.06 12.73 -23.63
C LYS A 108 0.96 13.78 -22.96
N ASP A 109 0.48 15.02 -22.86
CA ASP A 109 1.18 16.13 -22.21
C ASP A 109 1.09 16.08 -20.68
N PHE A 110 0.30 15.15 -20.11
CA PHE A 110 0.13 14.99 -18.68
C PHE A 110 0.82 13.72 -18.17
N ARG A 111 1.23 13.75 -16.90
CA ARG A 111 1.63 12.56 -16.13
C ARG A 111 0.50 12.25 -15.16
N PRO A 112 -0.17 11.09 -15.26
CA PRO A 112 -1.08 10.67 -14.20
C PRO A 112 -0.25 10.34 -12.97
N ILE A 113 -0.66 10.87 -11.83
CA ILE A 113 -0.22 10.42 -10.53
C ILE A 113 -1.41 9.88 -9.76
N SER A 114 -1.22 8.77 -9.05
CA SER A 114 -2.20 8.25 -8.12
C SER A 114 -1.97 8.88 -6.76
N LEU A 115 -2.96 9.60 -6.28
CA LEU A 115 -3.03 10.04 -4.89
C LEU A 115 -3.77 8.96 -4.11
N ILE A 116 -3.06 8.34 -3.17
CA ILE A 116 -3.62 7.35 -2.25
C ILE A 116 -3.99 8.11 -0.98
N GLY A 117 -5.18 7.83 -0.44
CA GLY A 117 -5.63 8.42 0.83
C GLY A 117 -4.73 8.02 1.99
N SER A 118 -4.76 8.81 3.07
CA SER A 118 -4.16 8.42 4.33
C SER A 118 -5.18 7.54 5.07
N PHE A 119 -5.13 6.23 4.81
CA PHE A 119 -6.13 5.21 5.21
C PHE A 119 -7.38 5.23 4.34
#